data_AF-A0A7J2XBY7-F1
#
_entry.id   AF-A0A7J2XBY7-F1
#
_cell.length_a   1.000
_cell.length_b   1.000
_cell.length_c   1.000
_cell.angle_alpha   90.00
_cell.angle_beta   90.00
_cell.angle_gamma   90.00
#
_symmetry.space_group_name_H-M   'P 1'
#
loop_
_entity.id
_entity.type
_entity.pdbx_description
1 polymer ?
#
loop_
_entity_poly.entity_id
_entity_poly.type
_entity_poly.pdbx_seq_one_letter_code
_entity_poly.pdbx_strand_id
1 'polypeptide(L)'
;SMKDAIRLNVAGVAFSIMVGSDFERDTLLGLARVVDQAEEYGIPVVAVTVVGRDMNKDAKYLSLASRMAAEFGAHIVKTYYCENFEKVVDTCPVPIVIAGGKKIDEKDALEMTYNAIQAGAAGVDMGRNIFQSSNPVGMIKAVRAIVHEDATPKEAYDIFRESSIIEVKSEQP
;
A
#
# COMPACT_ATOMS: atom_id res chain seq x y z
N SER A 1 -2.24 13.21 17.93
CA SER A 1 -1.61 12.45 19.03
C SER A 1 -2.28 11.08 19.15
N MET A 2 -1.73 10.11 19.90
CA MET A 2 -2.41 8.83 20.11
C MET A 2 -3.79 8.98 20.78
N LYS A 3 -3.93 9.95 21.70
CA LYS A 3 -5.23 10.30 22.30
C LYS A 3 -6.28 10.73 21.28
N ASP A 4 -5.87 11.42 20.21
CA ASP A 4 -6.78 11.81 19.13
C ASP A 4 -7.13 10.63 18.24
N ALA A 5 -6.18 9.72 17.99
CA ALA A 5 -6.43 8.48 17.25
C ALA A 5 -7.53 7.65 17.93
N ILE A 6 -7.46 7.50 19.26
CA ILE A 6 -8.52 6.85 20.06
C ILE A 6 -9.83 7.61 19.95
N ARG A 7 -9.81 8.95 20.10
CA ARG A 7 -11.03 9.76 20.02
C ARG A 7 -11.75 9.64 18.67
N LEU A 8 -10.98 9.50 17.60
CA LEU A 8 -11.49 9.30 16.24
C LEU A 8 -11.85 7.84 15.93
N ASN A 9 -11.64 6.92 16.88
CA ASN A 9 -11.90 5.50 16.73
C ASN A 9 -11.21 4.91 15.48
N VAL A 10 -9.92 5.22 15.30
CA VAL A 10 -9.16 4.72 14.14
C VAL A 10 -8.95 3.20 14.24
N ALA A 11 -8.89 2.53 13.10
CA ALA A 11 -8.51 1.11 13.02
C ALA A 11 -6.98 0.90 13.14
N GLY A 12 -6.19 1.96 12.99
CA GLY A 12 -4.74 1.93 13.05
C GLY A 12 -4.15 3.31 12.78
N VAL A 13 -2.85 3.45 13.00
CA VAL A 13 -2.09 4.68 12.68
C VAL A 13 -0.99 4.36 11.68
N ALA A 14 -0.65 5.31 10.82
CA ALA A 14 0.44 5.17 9.86
C ALA A 14 1.61 6.10 10.21
N PHE A 15 2.83 5.60 10.09
CA PHE A 15 4.05 6.38 10.31
C PHE A 15 5.07 6.11 9.22
N SER A 16 5.68 7.18 8.69
CA SER A 16 6.65 7.08 7.59
C SER A 16 8.07 6.94 8.12
N ILE A 17 8.83 5.99 7.56
CA ILE A 17 10.26 5.82 7.81
C ILE A 17 11.07 6.14 6.56
N MET A 18 12.29 6.65 6.75
CA MET A 18 13.17 7.06 5.65
C MET A 18 14.54 6.39 5.78
N VAL A 19 14.56 5.07 5.58
CA VAL A 19 15.79 4.27 5.62
C VAL A 19 16.71 4.69 4.47
N GLY A 20 17.99 4.90 4.78
CA GLY A 20 19.06 5.39 3.92
C GLY A 20 19.08 6.91 3.73
N SER A 21 18.22 7.68 4.42
CA SER A 21 18.24 9.15 4.39
C SER A 21 18.98 9.75 5.60
N ASP A 22 19.31 11.04 5.53
CA ASP A 22 19.88 11.80 6.64
C ASP A 22 19.03 11.76 7.93
N PHE A 23 17.72 11.52 7.80
CA PHE A 23 16.77 11.44 8.91
C PHE A 23 16.39 10.00 9.29
N GLU A 24 17.11 8.98 8.81
CA GLU A 24 16.84 7.57 9.11
C GLU A 24 16.67 7.34 10.62
N ARG A 25 17.66 7.74 11.42
CA ARG A 25 17.65 7.57 12.88
C ARG A 25 16.40 8.16 13.50
N ASP A 26 16.08 9.41 13.16
CA ASP A 26 14.99 10.13 13.81
C ASP A 26 13.63 9.57 13.42
N THR A 27 13.48 9.11 12.17
CA THR A 27 12.24 8.45 11.71
C THR A 27 12.07 7.06 12.33
N LEU A 28 13.13 6.25 12.46
CA LEU A 28 13.05 4.94 13.12
C LEU A 28 12.77 5.06 14.62
N LEU A 29 13.43 5.99 15.31
CA LEU A 29 13.11 6.29 16.72
C LEU A 29 11.70 6.89 16.86
N GLY A 30 11.23 7.62 15.84
CA GLY A 30 9.84 8.08 15.75
C GLY A 30 8.85 6.92 15.66
N LEU A 31 9.13 5.94 14.81
CA LEU A 31 8.32 4.73 14.68
C LEU A 31 8.25 3.97 16.02
N ALA A 32 9.38 3.71 16.67
CA ALA A 32 9.41 3.04 17.98
C ALA A 32 8.49 3.72 19.01
N ARG A 33 8.59 5.06 19.12
CA ARG A 33 7.73 5.83 20.04
C ARG A 33 6.25 5.73 19.70
N VAL A 34 5.90 5.70 18.41
CA VAL A 34 4.50 5.54 17.97
C VAL A 34 3.99 4.14 18.27
N VAL A 35 4.83 3.11 18.06
CA VAL A 35 4.51 1.72 18.40
C VAL A 35 4.29 1.59 19.91
N ASP A 36 5.22 2.06 20.75
CA ASP A 36 5.08 2.01 22.22
C ASP A 36 3.75 2.64 22.67
N GLN A 37 3.40 3.80 22.11
CA GLN A 37 2.14 4.47 22.42
C GLN A 37 0.90 3.73 21.90
N ALA A 38 1.00 3.04 20.76
CA ALA A 38 -0.12 2.35 20.15
C ALA A 38 -0.43 1.02 20.86
N GLU A 39 0.60 0.31 21.29
CA GLU A 39 0.52 -0.93 22.06
C GLU A 39 -0.23 -0.75 23.38
N GLU A 40 -0.08 0.41 24.06
CA GLU A 40 -0.85 0.73 25.27
C GLU A 40 -2.37 0.65 25.09
N TYR A 41 -2.86 0.83 23.85
CA TYR A 41 -4.29 0.84 23.51
C TYR A 41 -4.67 -0.26 22.52
N GLY A 42 -3.74 -1.16 22.16
CA GLY A 42 -3.98 -2.21 21.15
C GLY A 42 -4.29 -1.68 19.76
N ILE A 43 -3.71 -0.54 19.36
CA ILE A 43 -3.92 0.07 18.04
C ILE A 43 -2.80 -0.38 17.08
N PRO A 44 -3.12 -1.03 15.95
CA PRO A 44 -2.11 -1.43 14.96
C PRO A 44 -1.38 -0.24 14.33
N VAL A 45 -0.08 -0.44 14.04
CA VAL A 45 0.77 0.54 13.36
C VAL A 45 1.16 0.07 11.97
N VAL A 46 0.90 0.91 10.96
CA VAL A 46 1.38 0.74 9.59
C VAL A 46 2.64 1.57 9.39
N ALA A 47 3.79 0.91 9.18
CA ALA A 47 5.01 1.61 8.79
C ALA A 47 5.05 1.81 7.27
N VAL A 48 5.30 3.03 6.83
CA VAL A 48 5.37 3.40 5.40
C VAL A 48 6.81 3.64 5.01
N THR A 49 7.36 2.82 4.11
CA THR A 49 8.73 3.02 3.62
C THR A 49 8.74 4.16 2.59
N VAL A 50 9.28 5.31 2.98
CA VAL A 50 9.46 6.45 2.07
C VAL A 50 10.85 6.38 1.46
N VAL A 51 10.90 6.39 0.14
CA VAL A 51 12.15 6.29 -0.62
C VAL A 51 12.51 7.67 -1.18
N GLY A 52 13.75 8.10 -0.96
CA GLY A 52 14.30 9.33 -1.51
C GLY A 52 14.27 9.32 -3.05
N ARG A 53 14.25 10.51 -3.67
CA ARG A 53 14.17 10.63 -5.15
C ARG A 53 15.33 9.94 -5.86
N ASP A 54 16.52 10.02 -5.29
CA ASP A 54 17.77 9.53 -5.89
C ASP A 54 18.14 8.11 -5.43
N MET A 55 17.21 7.41 -4.76
CA MET A 55 17.43 6.07 -4.24
C MET A 55 16.77 5.01 -5.10
N ASN A 56 17.48 3.89 -5.31
CA ASN A 56 16.93 2.73 -6.00
C ASN A 56 15.88 2.03 -5.14
N LYS A 57 14.79 1.60 -5.79
CA LYS A 57 13.68 0.84 -5.19
C LYS A 57 13.79 -0.64 -5.54
N ASP A 58 14.97 -1.20 -5.34
CA ASP A 58 15.21 -2.61 -5.62
C ASP A 58 14.78 -3.50 -4.45
N ALA A 59 14.67 -4.81 -4.70
CA ALA A 59 14.29 -5.77 -3.68
C ALA A 59 15.23 -5.74 -2.47
N LYS A 60 16.52 -5.45 -2.65
CA LYS A 60 17.49 -5.39 -1.55
C LYS A 60 17.16 -4.25 -0.58
N TYR A 61 16.97 -3.04 -1.11
CA TYR A 61 16.64 -1.87 -0.30
C TYR A 61 15.27 -2.03 0.37
N LEU A 62 14.26 -2.45 -0.39
CA LEU A 62 12.90 -2.60 0.14
C LEU A 62 12.81 -3.72 1.18
N SER A 63 13.57 -4.81 1.03
CA SER A 63 13.67 -5.87 2.04
C SER A 63 14.29 -5.36 3.34
N LEU A 64 15.37 -4.58 3.26
CA LEU A 64 16.01 -3.97 4.42
C LEU A 64 15.04 -3.02 5.15
N ALA A 65 14.44 -2.08 4.42
CA ALA A 65 13.54 -1.10 5.01
C ALA A 65 12.29 -1.75 5.62
N SER A 66 11.71 -2.74 4.93
CA SER A 66 10.52 -3.46 5.42
C SER A 66 10.83 -4.32 6.64
N ARG A 67 11.99 -5.01 6.63
CA ARG A 67 12.43 -5.78 7.81
C ARG A 67 12.68 -4.89 9.01
N MET A 68 13.36 -3.76 8.83
CA MET A 68 13.60 -2.79 9.91
C MET A 68 12.27 -2.26 10.47
N ALA A 69 11.31 -1.91 9.61
CA ALA A 69 10.00 -1.47 10.06
C ALA A 69 9.32 -2.49 10.98
N ALA A 70 9.32 -3.76 10.58
CA ALA A 70 8.71 -4.85 11.35
C ALA A 70 9.46 -5.12 12.66
N GLU A 71 10.80 -5.12 12.66
CA GLU A 71 11.63 -5.28 13.85
C GLU A 71 11.47 -4.13 14.86
N PHE A 72 11.07 -2.95 14.39
CA PHE A 72 10.69 -1.81 15.24
C PHE A 72 9.24 -1.89 15.76
N GLY A 73 8.54 -3.00 15.50
CA GLY A 73 7.21 -3.30 16.03
C GLY A 73 6.04 -2.81 15.16
N ALA A 74 6.28 -2.48 13.89
CA ALA A 74 5.18 -2.24 12.97
C ALA A 74 4.36 -3.52 12.73
N HIS A 75 3.04 -3.39 12.67
CA HIS A 75 2.11 -4.51 12.47
C HIS A 75 1.85 -4.78 10.99
N ILE A 76 2.01 -3.76 10.15
CA ILE A 76 1.85 -3.81 8.70
C ILE A 76 2.95 -2.95 8.09
N VAL A 77 3.52 -3.38 6.97
CA VAL A 77 4.45 -2.56 6.20
C VAL A 77 3.82 -2.17 4.88
N LYS A 78 3.77 -0.87 4.62
CA LYS A 78 3.45 -0.32 3.31
C LYS A 78 4.73 0.01 2.56
N THR A 79 4.94 -0.64 1.42
CA THR A 79 6.13 -0.44 0.58
C THR A 79 5.79 -0.32 -0.90
N TYR A 80 6.77 -0.34 -1.81
CA TYR A 80 6.57 -0.26 -3.26
C TYR A 80 6.75 -1.64 -3.90
N TYR A 81 6.05 -1.89 -5.00
CA TYR A 81 6.32 -3.06 -5.84
C TYR A 81 7.64 -2.90 -6.60
N CYS A 82 8.38 -4.00 -6.78
CA CYS A 82 9.64 -4.04 -7.52
C CYS A 82 9.82 -5.40 -8.23
N GLU A 83 10.89 -5.54 -9.01
CA GLU A 83 11.30 -6.85 -9.52
C GLU A 83 11.79 -7.74 -8.36
N ASN A 84 11.52 -9.05 -8.41
CA ASN A 84 11.80 -10.01 -7.34
C ASN A 84 11.13 -9.65 -5.99
N PHE A 85 9.88 -9.17 -6.05
CA PHE A 85 9.14 -8.68 -4.88
C PHE A 85 8.86 -9.76 -3.84
N GLU A 86 8.80 -11.03 -4.24
CA GLU A 86 8.66 -12.18 -3.35
C GLU A 86 9.75 -12.19 -2.26
N LYS A 87 10.97 -11.73 -2.56
CA LYS A 87 12.04 -11.60 -1.56
C LYS A 87 11.72 -10.59 -0.47
N VAL A 88 11.03 -9.50 -0.83
CA VAL A 88 10.60 -8.46 0.12
C VAL A 88 9.55 -9.03 1.05
N VAL A 89 8.57 -9.75 0.49
CA VAL A 89 7.52 -10.45 1.24
C VAL A 89 8.12 -11.49 2.19
N ASP A 90 8.96 -12.39 1.68
CA ASP A 90 9.58 -13.47 2.47
C ASP A 90 10.46 -12.96 3.62
N THR A 91 11.05 -11.77 3.47
CA THR A 91 11.93 -11.18 4.49
C THR A 91 11.14 -10.45 5.59
N CYS A 92 9.90 -10.04 5.33
CA CYS A 92 9.11 -9.24 6.25
C CYS A 92 8.18 -10.13 7.09
N PRO A 93 8.32 -10.18 8.42
CA PRO A 93 7.53 -11.09 9.26
C PRO A 93 6.08 -10.63 9.48
N VAL A 94 5.69 -9.48 8.93
CA VAL A 94 4.35 -8.90 9.04
C VAL A 94 3.77 -8.60 7.65
N PRO A 95 2.44 -8.52 7.50
CA PRO A 95 1.80 -8.28 6.21
C PRO A 95 2.36 -7.07 5.46
N ILE A 96 2.65 -7.26 4.17
CA ILE A 96 3.05 -6.19 3.26
C ILE A 96 1.86 -5.74 2.41
N VAL A 97 1.69 -4.42 2.31
CA VAL A 97 0.76 -3.76 1.38
C VAL A 97 1.56 -2.92 0.39
N ILE A 98 1.26 -3.02 -0.90
CA ILE A 98 1.96 -2.19 -1.91
C ILE A 98 1.29 -0.83 -2.12
N ALA A 99 2.09 0.22 -2.23
CA ALA A 99 1.64 1.54 -2.64
C ALA A 99 1.44 1.59 -4.16
N GLY A 100 0.38 2.29 -4.60
CA GLY A 100 0.09 2.44 -6.04
C GLY A 100 1.13 3.25 -6.84
N GLY A 101 2.03 4.02 -6.20
CA GLY A 101 3.04 4.80 -6.91
C GLY A 101 2.46 6.00 -7.69
N LYS A 102 3.11 6.37 -8.81
CA LYS A 102 2.65 7.45 -9.73
C LYS A 102 1.45 6.97 -10.54
N LYS A 103 0.65 7.90 -11.08
CA LYS A 103 -0.39 7.53 -12.05
C LYS A 103 0.27 6.86 -13.25
N ILE A 104 -0.23 5.68 -13.59
CA ILE A 104 0.06 4.90 -14.79
C ILE A 104 -1.26 4.50 -15.44
N ASP A 105 -1.22 3.89 -16.62
CA ASP A 105 -2.44 3.40 -17.26
C ASP A 105 -3.14 2.35 -16.38
N GLU A 106 -4.47 2.32 -16.44
CA GLU A 106 -5.30 1.46 -15.58
C GLU A 106 -4.94 -0.02 -15.76
N LYS A 107 -4.65 -0.45 -16.98
CA LYS A 107 -4.17 -1.81 -17.26
C LYS A 107 -2.89 -2.13 -16.50
N ASP A 108 -1.88 -1.26 -16.58
CA ASP A 108 -0.60 -1.45 -15.93
C ASP A 108 -0.75 -1.44 -14.40
N ALA A 109 -1.65 -0.60 -13.86
CA ALA A 109 -1.96 -0.58 -12.44
C ALA A 109 -2.63 -1.90 -11.98
N LEU A 110 -3.53 -2.47 -12.78
CA LEU A 110 -4.15 -3.77 -12.49
C LEU A 110 -3.14 -4.92 -12.62
N GLU A 111 -2.26 -4.91 -13.61
CA GLU A 111 -1.16 -5.89 -13.74
C GLU A 111 -0.21 -5.81 -12.55
N MET A 112 0.19 -4.59 -12.14
CA MET A 112 1.01 -4.40 -10.93
C MET A 112 0.30 -4.91 -9.67
N THR A 113 -1.00 -4.68 -9.53
CA THR A 113 -1.80 -5.21 -8.41
C THR A 113 -1.74 -6.73 -8.40
N TYR A 114 -2.08 -7.35 -9.53
CA TYR A 114 -2.09 -8.80 -9.66
C TYR A 114 -0.74 -9.41 -9.33
N ASN A 115 0.33 -8.91 -9.94
CA ASN A 115 1.68 -9.44 -9.72
C ASN A 115 2.12 -9.29 -8.26
N ALA A 116 1.77 -8.19 -7.59
CA ALA A 116 2.08 -8.01 -6.18
C ALA A 116 1.32 -8.99 -5.28
N ILE A 117 0.04 -9.23 -5.53
CA ILE A 117 -0.77 -10.20 -4.78
C ILE A 117 -0.23 -11.63 -5.02
N GLN A 118 0.08 -11.99 -6.26
CA GLN A 118 0.68 -13.29 -6.58
C GLN A 118 2.07 -13.49 -5.94
N ALA A 119 2.83 -12.41 -5.75
CA ALA A 119 4.10 -12.42 -5.03
C ALA A 119 3.95 -12.45 -3.49
N GLY A 120 2.73 -12.45 -2.97
CA GLY A 120 2.43 -12.59 -1.53
C GLY A 120 2.14 -11.28 -0.78
N ALA A 121 1.92 -10.16 -1.49
CA ALA A 121 1.38 -8.97 -0.84
C ALA A 121 0.00 -9.27 -0.24
N ALA A 122 -0.26 -8.76 0.97
CA ALA A 122 -1.54 -8.89 1.65
C ALA A 122 -2.61 -7.91 1.14
N GLY A 123 -2.22 -6.96 0.27
CA GLY A 123 -3.15 -5.98 -0.30
C GLY A 123 -2.46 -4.81 -0.98
N VAL A 124 -3.25 -3.79 -1.31
CA VAL A 124 -2.79 -2.56 -1.95
C VAL A 124 -3.32 -1.31 -1.23
N ASP A 125 -2.51 -0.24 -1.23
CA ASP A 125 -2.86 1.11 -0.80
C ASP A 125 -2.69 2.05 -2.00
N MET A 126 -3.75 2.15 -2.79
CA MET A 126 -3.76 2.91 -4.03
C MET A 126 -4.38 4.29 -3.85
N GLY A 127 -3.56 5.33 -4.03
CA GLY A 127 -4.02 6.70 -4.15
C GLY A 127 -4.27 7.09 -5.60
N ARG A 128 -3.24 7.64 -6.26
CA ARG A 128 -3.34 8.28 -7.59
C ARG A 128 -3.95 7.40 -8.67
N ASN A 129 -3.65 6.10 -8.69
CA ASN A 129 -4.23 5.17 -9.68
C ASN A 129 -5.74 4.98 -9.53
N ILE A 130 -6.33 5.32 -8.38
CA ILE A 130 -7.78 5.35 -8.20
C ILE A 130 -8.32 6.74 -8.53
N PHE A 131 -7.96 7.77 -7.75
CA PHE A 131 -8.65 9.06 -7.81
C PHE A 131 -8.28 9.91 -9.04
N GLN A 132 -7.22 9.57 -9.77
CA GLN A 132 -6.87 10.20 -11.05
C GLN A 132 -7.23 9.30 -12.25
N SER A 133 -7.93 8.19 -12.02
CA SER A 133 -8.47 7.38 -13.11
C SER A 133 -9.65 8.08 -13.76
N SER A 134 -9.90 7.76 -15.04
CA SER A 134 -11.11 8.19 -15.75
C SER A 134 -12.39 7.60 -15.16
N ASN A 135 -12.30 6.47 -14.45
CA ASN A 135 -13.40 5.88 -13.71
C ASN A 135 -12.92 5.34 -12.34
N PRO A 136 -12.87 6.18 -11.30
CA PRO A 136 -12.39 5.78 -9.97
C PRO A 136 -13.21 4.63 -9.36
N VAL A 137 -14.53 4.61 -9.54
CA VAL A 137 -15.40 3.55 -9.00
C VAL A 137 -15.13 2.22 -9.69
N GLY A 138 -15.02 2.23 -11.02
CA GLY A 138 -14.63 1.07 -11.81
C GLY A 138 -13.26 0.54 -11.41
N MET A 139 -12.30 1.44 -11.16
CA MET A 139 -10.96 1.05 -10.74
C MET A 139 -10.96 0.42 -9.34
N ILE A 140 -11.76 0.93 -8.39
CA ILE A 140 -11.92 0.31 -7.06
C ILE A 140 -12.47 -1.11 -7.19
N LYS A 141 -13.51 -1.31 -8.02
CA LYS A 141 -14.10 -2.63 -8.25
C LYS A 141 -13.11 -3.60 -8.89
N ALA A 142 -12.37 -3.14 -9.90
CA ALA A 142 -11.36 -3.93 -10.59
C ALA A 142 -10.22 -4.36 -9.64
N VAL A 143 -9.69 -3.43 -8.85
CA VAL A 143 -8.65 -3.72 -7.84
C VAL A 143 -9.18 -4.68 -6.79
N ARG A 144 -10.42 -4.48 -6.30
CA ARG A 144 -11.08 -5.38 -5.35
C ARG A 144 -11.15 -6.81 -5.89
N ALA A 145 -11.55 -6.98 -7.15
CA ALA A 145 -11.68 -8.30 -7.76
C ALA A 145 -10.35 -9.05 -7.79
N ILE A 146 -9.23 -8.36 -8.06
CA ILE A 146 -7.90 -8.95 -8.00
C ILE A 146 -7.53 -9.33 -6.55
N VAL A 147 -7.73 -8.42 -5.60
CA VAL A 147 -7.24 -8.59 -4.22
C VAL A 147 -8.06 -9.61 -3.42
N HIS A 148 -9.36 -9.73 -3.70
CA HIS A 148 -10.28 -10.50 -2.85
C HIS A 148 -11.04 -11.62 -3.57
N GLU A 149 -11.00 -11.66 -4.91
CA GLU A 149 -11.83 -12.57 -5.73
C GLU A 149 -10.99 -13.31 -6.78
N ASP A 150 -9.65 -13.29 -6.64
CA ASP A 150 -8.66 -13.96 -7.50
C ASP A 150 -8.77 -13.64 -8.99
N ALA A 151 -9.34 -12.49 -9.36
CA ALA A 151 -9.52 -12.09 -10.75
C ALA A 151 -8.16 -11.84 -11.44
N THR A 152 -8.07 -12.24 -12.71
CA THR A 152 -6.93 -11.92 -13.57
C THR A 152 -6.93 -10.43 -13.98
N PRO A 153 -5.79 -9.86 -14.44
CA PRO A 153 -5.75 -8.47 -14.91
C PRO A 153 -6.75 -8.20 -16.04
N LYS A 154 -7.01 -9.19 -16.89
CA LYS A 154 -7.97 -9.08 -18.00
C LYS A 154 -9.40 -8.94 -17.48
N GLU A 155 -9.83 -9.84 -16.59
CA GLU A 155 -11.17 -9.81 -16.00
C GLU A 155 -11.40 -8.52 -15.20
N ALA A 156 -10.40 -8.10 -14.41
CA ALA A 156 -10.45 -6.85 -13.69
C ALA A 156 -10.57 -5.63 -14.62
N TYR A 157 -9.86 -5.65 -15.75
CA TYR A 157 -9.97 -4.58 -16.74
C TYR A 157 -11.33 -4.55 -17.44
N ASP A 158 -11.96 -5.70 -17.67
CA ASP A 158 -13.33 -5.78 -18.17
C ASP A 158 -14.32 -5.19 -17.15
N ILE A 159 -14.18 -5.49 -15.85
CA ILE A 159 -14.97 -4.88 -14.75
C ILE A 159 -14.83 -3.34 -14.73
N PHE A 160 -13.60 -2.85 -14.90
CA PHE A 160 -13.32 -1.41 -15.00
C PHE A 160 -14.09 -0.78 -16.16
N ARG A 161 -14.07 -1.40 -17.35
CA ARG A 161 -14.74 -0.89 -18.55
C ARG A 161 -16.26 -0.94 -18.45
N GLU A 162 -16.83 -2.01 -17.91
CA GLU A 162 -18.28 -2.16 -17.75
C GLU A 162 -18.85 -1.13 -16.78
N SER A 163 -18.12 -0.84 -15.69
CA SER A 163 -18.53 0.19 -14.73
C SER A 163 -18.53 1.59 -15.34
N SER A 164 -17.75 1.85 -16.39
CA SER A 164 -17.74 3.14 -17.11
C SER A 164 -18.99 3.33 -17.97
N ILE A 165 -19.68 2.24 -18.34
CA ILE A 165 -20.86 2.28 -19.22
C ILE A 165 -22.14 2.58 -18.41
N ILE A 166 -22.15 2.25 -17.11
CA ILE A 166 -23.33 2.42 -16.26
C ILE A 166 -23.57 3.90 -15.91
N GLU A 167 -22.52 4.71 -15.77
CA GLU A 167 -22.67 6.14 -15.43
C GLU A 167 -23.12 7.03 -16.61
N VAL A 168 -23.07 6.54 -17.86
CA VAL A 168 -23.57 7.30 -19.02
C VAL A 168 -25.10 7.18 -19.20
N LYS A 169 -25.79 6.39 -18.37
CA LYS A 169 -27.25 6.21 -18.44
C LYS A 169 -28.07 7.01 -17.43
N SER A 170 -27.45 7.84 -16.59
CA SER A 170 -28.19 8.80 -15.76
C SER A 170 -28.00 10.21 -16.29
N GLU A 171 -29.14 10.86 -16.59
CA GLU A 171 -29.32 12.23 -17.09
C GLU A 171 -29.42 12.39 -18.62
N GLN A 172 -30.60 12.04 -19.15
CA GLN A 172 -31.28 12.97 -20.05
C GLN A 172 -32.67 13.28 -19.46
N PRO A 173 -33.03 14.57 -19.30
CA PRO A 173 -34.39 14.98 -18.92
C PRO A 173 -35.42 14.67 -20.02
#